data_AF-A0A4P7YVV5-F1
#
_entry.id   AF-A0A4P7YVV5-F1
#
_cell.length_a   1.000
_cell.length_b   1.000
_cell.length_c   1.000
_cell.angle_alpha   90.00
_cell.angle_beta   90.00
_cell.angle_gamma   90.00
#
_symmetry.space_group_name_H-M   'P 1'
#
loop_
_entity.id
_entity.type
_entity.pdbx_description
1 polymer ?
#
loop_
_entity_poly.entity_id
_entity_poly.type
_entity_poly.pdbx_seq_one_letter_code
_entity_poly.pdbx_strand_id
1 'polypeptide(L)'
;MIATSLALAFSLSMDSFAAALGRGACSRRSGLPEAVRVGAAFGVCQFAMPLVGWGIGIAFASLVETVDHWIAFGLLLAVGGAMLRNAIMDGDDESEEDCGPVRSVRAEWLALLTTAVATSIDAAAVGAGLALVDVDMVTTSALIGVVTFAVAFGGVLIGKAAGNHLGRWAEMAGGVVLIGLGAKILLEHTLG
;
A
#
# COMPACT_ATOMS: atom_id res chain seq x y z
N MET A 1 -0.83 -10.77 -22.52
CA MET A 1 0.45 -10.25 -21.97
C MET A 1 0.35 -8.78 -21.59
N ILE A 2 0.12 -7.83 -22.51
CA ILE A 2 0.07 -6.40 -22.14
C ILE A 2 -1.10 -6.05 -21.20
N ALA A 3 -2.31 -6.56 -21.48
CA ALA A 3 -3.49 -6.30 -20.64
C ALA A 3 -3.36 -6.86 -19.21
N THR A 4 -2.73 -8.03 -19.05
CA THR A 4 -2.48 -8.66 -17.74
C THR A 4 -1.44 -7.89 -16.94
N SER A 5 -0.37 -7.39 -17.59
CA SER A 5 0.64 -6.57 -16.93
C SER A 5 0.07 -5.21 -16.48
N LEU A 6 -0.84 -4.62 -17.26
CA LEU A 6 -1.56 -3.40 -16.87
C LEU A 6 -2.52 -3.64 -15.69
N ALA A 7 -3.27 -4.74 -15.70
CA ALA A 7 -4.17 -5.08 -14.61
C ALA A 7 -3.40 -5.33 -13.30
N LEU A 8 -2.27 -6.05 -13.38
CA LEU A 8 -1.37 -6.25 -12.23
C LEU A 8 -0.80 -4.91 -11.73
N ALA A 9 -0.26 -4.08 -12.63
CA ALA A 9 0.28 -2.77 -12.26
C ALA A 9 -0.77 -1.87 -11.60
N PHE A 10 -2.00 -1.89 -12.10
CA PHE A 10 -3.09 -1.12 -11.50
C PHE A 10 -3.47 -1.66 -10.12
N SER A 11 -3.63 -2.99 -9.97
CA SER A 11 -3.96 -3.62 -8.69
C SER A 11 -2.93 -3.31 -7.61
N LEU A 12 -1.64 -3.45 -7.92
CA LEU A 12 -0.51 -3.14 -7.03
C LEU A 12 -0.38 -1.65 -6.68
N SER A 13 -0.98 -0.77 -7.48
CA SER A 13 -0.93 0.68 -7.25
C SER A 13 -2.06 1.19 -6.36
N MET A 14 -3.00 0.34 -5.93
CA MET A 14 -4.16 0.78 -5.15
C MET A 14 -3.81 1.14 -3.70
N ASP A 15 -2.91 0.39 -3.05
CA ASP A 15 -2.48 0.70 -1.67
C ASP A 15 -1.68 2.01 -1.62
N SER A 16 -0.81 2.21 -2.61
CA SER A 16 -0.07 3.47 -2.80
C SER A 16 -0.99 4.64 -3.18
N PHE A 17 -2.06 4.40 -3.94
CA PHE A 17 -3.10 5.41 -4.21
C PHE A 17 -3.80 5.86 -2.93
N ALA A 18 -4.27 4.90 -2.11
CA ALA A 18 -5.00 5.17 -0.89
C ALA A 18 -4.13 5.97 0.10
N ALA A 19 -2.90 5.52 0.33
CA ALA A 19 -1.94 6.22 1.18
C ALA A 19 -1.59 7.64 0.67
N ALA A 20 -1.44 7.81 -0.65
CA ALA A 20 -1.19 9.11 -1.26
C ALA A 20 -2.40 10.05 -1.19
N LEU A 21 -3.62 9.51 -1.29
CA LEU A 21 -4.87 10.25 -1.16
C LEU A 21 -5.07 10.77 0.27
N GLY A 22 -4.85 9.93 1.29
CA GLY A 22 -4.89 10.35 2.70
C GLY A 22 -3.89 11.47 2.99
N ARG A 23 -2.63 11.31 2.53
CA ARG A 23 -1.62 12.37 2.61
C ARG A 23 -2.01 13.67 1.91
N GLY A 24 -2.62 13.55 0.72
CA GLY A 24 -3.11 14.70 -0.04
C GLY A 24 -4.19 15.46 0.71
N ALA A 25 -5.11 14.75 1.35
CA ALA A 25 -6.21 15.33 2.12
C ALA A 25 -5.74 16.14 3.33
N CYS A 26 -4.63 15.73 3.94
CA CYS A 26 -4.04 16.40 5.10
C CYS A 26 -3.04 17.52 4.74
N SER A 27 -2.59 17.64 3.49
CA SER A 27 -1.54 18.60 3.11
C SER A 27 -2.05 20.03 2.90
N ARG A 28 -1.48 20.98 3.67
CA ARG A 28 -1.67 22.44 3.54
C ARG A 28 -0.68 23.13 2.59
N ARG A 29 0.36 22.45 2.08
CA ARG A 29 1.43 23.05 1.25
C ARG A 29 1.18 22.92 -0.26
N SER A 30 1.98 23.60 -1.08
CA SER A 30 1.91 23.59 -2.56
C SER A 30 1.86 22.16 -3.11
N GLY A 31 0.84 21.83 -3.90
CA GLY A 31 0.47 20.44 -4.19
C GLY A 31 1.39 19.72 -5.16
N LEU A 32 2.04 20.44 -6.08
CA LEU A 32 2.86 19.82 -7.14
C LEU A 32 4.20 19.24 -6.62
N PRO A 33 5.03 19.98 -5.85
CA PRO A 33 6.28 19.41 -5.33
C PRO A 33 6.05 18.21 -4.41
N GLU A 34 4.96 18.24 -3.64
CA GLU A 34 4.60 17.15 -2.75
C GLU A 34 4.07 15.93 -3.51
N ALA A 35 3.21 16.14 -4.51
CA ALA A 35 2.74 15.06 -5.39
C ALA A 35 3.91 14.38 -6.13
N VAL A 36 4.90 15.14 -6.61
CA VAL A 36 6.11 14.57 -7.23
C VAL A 36 6.93 13.79 -6.21
N ARG A 37 7.13 14.32 -4.99
CA ARG A 37 7.89 13.64 -3.93
C ARG A 37 7.23 12.34 -3.49
N VAL A 38 5.92 12.34 -3.29
CA VAL A 38 5.12 11.16 -2.90
C VAL A 38 5.12 10.16 -4.04
N GLY A 39 4.76 10.58 -5.26
CA GLY A 39 4.76 9.73 -6.44
C GLY A 39 6.11 9.07 -6.70
N ALA A 40 7.21 9.81 -6.55
CA ALA A 40 8.56 9.28 -6.71
C ALA A 40 8.91 8.23 -5.65
N ALA A 41 8.55 8.46 -4.38
CA ALA A 41 8.81 7.49 -3.33
C ALA A 41 8.07 6.17 -3.56
N PHE A 42 6.76 6.23 -3.79
CA PHE A 42 5.96 5.03 -4.08
C PHE A 42 6.39 4.37 -5.40
N GLY A 43 6.57 5.12 -6.48
CA GLY A 43 6.97 4.58 -7.77
C GLY A 43 8.34 3.88 -7.75
N VAL A 44 9.33 4.43 -7.02
CA VAL A 44 10.64 3.78 -6.86
C VAL A 44 10.54 2.54 -5.98
N CYS A 45 9.79 2.59 -4.87
CA CYS A 45 9.58 1.42 -4.02
C CYS A 45 8.86 0.29 -4.78
N GLN A 46 7.79 0.60 -5.52
CA GLN A 46 7.04 -0.38 -6.32
C GLN A 46 7.81 -0.87 -7.56
N PHE A 47 8.81 -0.13 -8.05
CA PHE A 47 9.74 -0.64 -9.06
C PHE A 47 10.75 -1.62 -8.45
N ALA A 48 11.32 -1.27 -7.28
CA ALA A 48 12.38 -2.03 -6.65
C ALA A 48 11.88 -3.33 -6.01
N MET A 49 10.71 -3.31 -5.36
CA MET A 49 10.21 -4.45 -4.60
C MET A 49 9.91 -5.69 -5.45
N PRO A 50 9.27 -5.61 -6.63
CA PRO A 50 9.12 -6.76 -7.52
C PRO A 50 10.47 -7.37 -7.90
N LEU A 51 11.50 -6.57 -8.18
CA LEU A 51 12.84 -7.07 -8.51
C LEU A 51 13.50 -7.79 -7.34
N VAL A 52 13.35 -7.26 -6.12
CA VAL A 52 13.81 -7.92 -4.89
C VAL A 52 13.09 -9.24 -4.70
N GLY A 53 11.76 -9.23 -4.82
CA GLY A 53 10.92 -10.42 -4.76
C GLY A 53 11.33 -11.47 -5.78
N TRP A 54 11.54 -11.07 -7.02
CA TRP A 54 11.96 -11.94 -8.11
C TRP A 54 13.35 -12.54 -7.88
N GLY A 55 14.31 -11.74 -7.40
CA GLY A 55 15.65 -12.23 -7.03
C GLY A 55 15.62 -13.26 -5.91
N ILE A 56 14.78 -13.02 -4.88
CA ILE A 56 14.50 -14.01 -3.83
C ILE A 56 13.86 -15.25 -4.46
N GLY A 57 12.83 -15.08 -5.30
CA GLY A 57 12.13 -16.16 -5.98
C GLY A 57 13.06 -17.08 -6.79
N ILE A 58 14.02 -16.52 -7.53
CA ILE A 58 15.03 -17.30 -8.26
C ILE A 58 15.97 -18.05 -7.31
N ALA A 59 16.45 -17.38 -6.25
CA ALA A 59 17.33 -18.01 -5.28
C ALA A 59 16.66 -19.20 -4.57
N PHE A 60 15.34 -19.13 -4.38
CA PHE A 60 14.54 -20.23 -3.87
C PHE A 60 14.13 -21.25 -4.96
N ALA A 61 13.99 -20.85 -6.23
CA ALA A 61 13.66 -21.75 -7.33
C ALA A 61 14.71 -22.86 -7.51
N SER A 62 15.99 -22.55 -7.29
CA SER A 62 17.05 -23.58 -7.27
C SER A 62 16.96 -24.55 -6.08
N LEU A 63 16.31 -24.16 -4.98
CA LEU A 63 16.04 -25.03 -3.83
C LEU A 63 14.77 -25.89 -4.05
N VAL A 64 13.83 -25.39 -4.85
CA VAL A 64 12.56 -26.04 -5.21
C VAL A 64 12.73 -27.10 -6.30
N GLU A 65 13.77 -27.04 -7.14
CA GLU A 65 14.05 -28.08 -8.15
C GLU A 65 14.29 -29.48 -7.53
N THR A 66 14.59 -29.56 -6.23
CA THR A 66 14.77 -30.84 -5.51
C THR A 66 13.66 -31.14 -4.50
N VAL A 67 12.76 -30.19 -4.21
CA VAL A 67 11.75 -30.36 -3.16
C VAL A 67 10.35 -30.02 -3.67
N ASP A 68 9.53 -31.06 -3.70
CA ASP A 68 8.13 -31.12 -4.06
C ASP A 68 7.34 -29.82 -3.81
N HIS A 69 6.44 -29.53 -4.76
CA HIS A 69 5.45 -28.45 -4.85
C HIS A 69 4.81 -27.95 -3.53
N TRP A 70 4.86 -28.75 -2.47
CA TRP A 70 4.44 -28.42 -1.10
C TRP A 70 5.23 -27.27 -0.46
N ILE A 71 6.51 -27.06 -0.81
CA ILE A 71 7.28 -25.91 -0.29
C ILE A 71 6.84 -24.61 -0.94
N ALA A 72 6.59 -24.59 -2.25
CA ALA A 72 6.04 -23.41 -2.92
C ALA A 72 4.66 -23.04 -2.33
N PHE A 73 3.80 -24.04 -2.09
CA PHE A 73 2.54 -23.85 -1.38
C PHE A 73 2.75 -23.31 0.04
N GLY A 74 3.69 -23.87 0.80
CA GLY A 74 4.01 -23.41 2.16
C GLY A 74 4.55 -21.98 2.21
N LEU A 75 5.35 -21.57 1.23
CA LEU A 75 5.92 -20.23 1.13
C LEU A 75 4.84 -19.22 0.72
N LEU A 76 3.98 -19.57 -0.24
CA LEU A 76 2.77 -18.79 -0.59
C LEU A 76 1.79 -18.69 0.57
N LEU A 77 1.58 -19.78 1.32
CA LEU A 77 0.74 -19.79 2.51
C LEU A 77 1.34 -18.94 3.64
N ALA A 78 2.67 -18.97 3.81
CA ALA A 78 3.36 -18.15 4.80
C ALA A 78 3.33 -16.67 4.44
N VAL A 79 3.51 -16.32 3.16
CA VAL A 79 3.46 -14.93 2.69
C VAL A 79 2.01 -14.41 2.70
N GLY A 80 1.07 -15.15 2.12
CA GLY A 80 -0.36 -14.80 2.15
C GLY A 80 -0.93 -14.80 3.57
N GLY A 81 -0.47 -15.72 4.42
CA GLY A 81 -0.79 -15.76 5.84
C GLY A 81 -0.17 -14.61 6.63
N ALA A 82 1.05 -14.18 6.31
CA ALA A 82 1.67 -13.00 6.90
C ALA A 82 0.93 -11.73 6.50
N MET A 83 0.51 -11.60 5.23
CA MET A 83 -0.34 -10.49 4.76
C MET A 83 -1.69 -10.47 5.45
N LEU A 84 -2.35 -11.64 5.55
CA LEU A 84 -3.63 -11.76 6.24
C LEU A 84 -3.48 -11.46 7.73
N ARG A 85 -2.40 -11.93 8.35
CA ARG A 85 -2.06 -11.63 9.74
C ARG A 85 -1.82 -10.14 9.93
N ASN A 86 -1.08 -9.47 9.05
CA ASN A 86 -0.85 -8.04 9.09
C ASN A 86 -2.17 -7.27 8.91
N ALA A 87 -3.01 -7.67 7.98
CA ALA A 87 -4.33 -7.05 7.77
C ALA A 87 -5.28 -7.21 8.97
N ILE A 88 -5.10 -8.27 9.77
CA ILE A 88 -5.93 -8.54 10.97
C ILE A 88 -5.30 -7.97 12.24
N MET A 89 -3.97 -7.90 12.35
CA MET A 89 -3.25 -7.44 13.55
C MET A 89 -2.86 -5.96 13.51
N ASP A 90 -2.61 -5.37 12.34
CA ASP A 90 -2.37 -3.91 12.20
C ASP A 90 -3.67 -3.10 12.09
N GLY A 91 -4.83 -3.76 12.28
CA GLY A 91 -6.12 -3.07 12.44
C GLY A 91 -6.22 -2.17 13.67
N ASP A 92 -5.20 -2.18 14.55
CA ASP A 92 -5.14 -1.36 15.77
C ASP A 92 -4.00 -0.30 15.77
N ASP A 93 -3.08 -0.32 14.81
CA ASP A 93 -1.93 0.62 14.72
C ASP A 93 -2.01 1.58 13.50
N GLU A 94 -3.15 1.63 12.79
CA GLU A 94 -3.50 2.76 11.92
C GLU A 94 -4.18 3.92 12.70
N SER A 95 -3.98 3.95 14.01
CA SER A 95 -4.30 5.11 14.83
C SER A 95 -3.17 6.14 14.73
N GLU A 96 -3.20 6.93 13.66
CA GLU A 96 -2.91 8.38 13.62
C GLU A 96 -2.73 8.84 12.16
N GLU A 97 -3.81 8.79 11.37
CA GLU A 97 -4.15 9.93 10.49
C GLU A 97 -4.62 11.12 11.35
N ASP A 98 -3.93 11.40 12.45
CA ASP A 98 -4.14 12.65 13.14
C ASP A 98 -3.49 13.73 12.28
N CYS A 99 -4.25 14.75 11.93
CA CYS A 99 -3.75 16.01 11.39
C CYS A 99 -2.95 16.77 12.47
N GLY A 100 -2.05 16.07 13.16
CA GLY A 100 -1.28 16.53 14.29
C GLY A 100 -0.20 17.54 13.90
N PRO A 101 0.33 18.29 14.88
CA PRO A 101 1.13 19.48 14.64
C PRO A 101 2.45 19.16 13.91
N VAL A 102 2.89 20.12 13.10
CA VAL A 102 4.05 20.11 12.19
C VAL A 102 5.20 19.23 12.71
N ARG A 103 5.26 17.99 12.21
CA ARG A 103 6.43 17.11 12.35
C ARG A 103 7.62 17.75 11.64
N SER A 104 8.83 17.51 12.14
CA SER A 104 10.05 17.95 11.43
C SER A 104 10.07 17.39 10.00
N VAL A 105 10.68 18.11 9.04
CA VAL A 105 10.81 17.68 7.63
C VAL A 105 11.38 16.25 7.53
N ARG A 106 12.24 15.89 8.48
CA ARG A 106 12.85 14.56 8.60
C ARG A 106 11.84 13.47 8.97
N ALA A 107 10.94 13.76 9.92
CA ALA A 107 9.89 12.84 10.34
C ALA A 107 8.84 12.62 9.24
N GLU A 108 8.49 13.67 8.48
CA GLU A 108 7.61 13.53 7.30
C GLU A 108 8.25 12.67 6.20
N TRP A 109 9.57 12.79 6.02
CA TRP A 109 10.31 11.98 5.03
C TRP A 109 10.41 10.52 5.48
N LEU A 110 10.65 10.29 6.77
CA LEU A 110 10.70 8.95 7.33
C LEU A 110 9.32 8.27 7.25
N ALA A 111 8.26 8.96 7.63
CA ALA A 111 6.89 8.46 7.53
C ALA A 111 6.49 8.13 6.08
N LEU A 112 6.96 8.90 5.10
CA LEU A 112 6.71 8.62 3.67
C LEU A 112 7.38 7.31 3.26
N LEU A 113 8.65 7.14 3.65
CA LEU A 113 9.39 5.94 3.29
C LEU A 113 8.85 4.71 4.00
N THR A 114 8.47 4.82 5.26
CA THR A 114 7.91 3.68 6.00
C THR A 114 6.61 3.23 5.37
N THR A 115 5.71 4.16 5.01
CA THR A 115 4.46 3.79 4.34
C THR A 115 4.72 3.25 2.94
N ALA A 116 5.57 3.89 2.14
CA ALA A 116 5.91 3.41 0.80
C ALA A 116 6.54 2.01 0.81
N VAL A 117 7.40 1.71 1.78
CA VAL A 117 7.97 0.37 1.93
C VAL A 117 6.90 -0.63 2.39
N ALA A 118 6.10 -0.29 3.41
CA ALA A 118 5.07 -1.16 3.95
C ALA A 118 4.05 -1.58 2.87
N THR A 119 3.55 -0.62 2.09
CA THR A 119 2.61 -0.87 0.97
C THR A 119 3.27 -1.47 -0.27
N SER A 120 4.57 -1.73 -0.27
CA SER A 120 5.27 -2.37 -1.40
C SER A 120 5.68 -3.82 -1.10
N ILE A 121 5.40 -4.31 0.11
CA ILE A 121 5.71 -5.70 0.51
C ILE A 121 4.89 -6.69 -0.34
N ASP A 122 3.68 -6.31 -0.74
CA ASP A 122 2.84 -7.05 -1.65
C ASP A 122 3.45 -7.18 -3.05
N ALA A 123 4.06 -6.12 -3.56
CA ALA A 123 4.76 -6.09 -4.84
C ALA A 123 5.98 -7.01 -4.84
N ALA A 124 6.68 -7.14 -3.71
CA ALA A 124 7.75 -8.13 -3.55
C ALA A 124 7.20 -9.57 -3.57
N ALA A 125 6.07 -9.84 -2.92
CA ALA A 125 5.44 -11.16 -2.97
C ALA A 125 5.01 -11.53 -4.39
N VAL A 126 4.40 -10.59 -5.13
CA VAL A 126 4.05 -10.79 -6.54
C VAL A 126 5.29 -11.02 -7.39
N GLY A 127 6.37 -10.27 -7.16
CA GLY A 127 7.63 -10.45 -7.86
C GLY A 127 8.26 -11.83 -7.63
N ALA A 128 8.18 -12.35 -6.41
CA ALA A 128 8.63 -13.71 -6.10
C ALA A 128 7.80 -14.78 -6.83
N GLY A 129 6.48 -14.58 -6.96
CA GLY A 129 5.62 -15.46 -7.75
C GLY A 129 5.93 -15.43 -9.25
N LEU A 130 6.28 -14.25 -9.78
CA LEU A 130 6.66 -14.08 -11.20
C LEU A 130 8.01 -14.71 -11.55
N ALA A 131 8.86 -15.03 -10.57
CA ALA A 131 10.12 -15.75 -10.80
C ALA A 131 9.92 -17.15 -11.40
N LEU A 132 8.73 -17.73 -11.24
CA LEU A 132 8.36 -19.05 -11.76
C LEU A 132 7.78 -18.99 -13.18
N VAL A 133 7.62 -17.79 -13.74
CA VAL A 133 6.98 -17.57 -15.04
C VAL A 133 7.96 -16.82 -15.96
N ASP A 134 8.05 -17.24 -17.22
CA ASP A 134 8.95 -16.64 -18.21
C ASP A 134 8.43 -15.26 -18.68
N VAL A 135 8.66 -14.23 -17.86
CA VAL A 135 8.23 -12.85 -18.11
C VAL A 135 9.43 -11.92 -18.00
N ASP A 136 9.49 -10.91 -18.87
CA ASP A 136 10.47 -9.82 -18.78
C ASP A 136 10.21 -8.99 -17.50
N MET A 137 10.93 -9.35 -16.45
CA MET A 137 10.74 -8.80 -15.11
C MET A 137 11.08 -7.32 -15.05
N VAL A 138 12.14 -6.89 -15.75
CA VAL A 138 12.59 -5.50 -15.75
C VAL A 138 11.51 -4.60 -16.37
N THR A 139 10.96 -5.01 -17.52
CA THR A 139 9.88 -4.27 -18.20
C THR A 139 8.61 -4.23 -17.36
N THR A 140 8.25 -5.35 -16.73
CA THR A 140 7.04 -5.42 -15.88
C THR A 140 7.19 -4.56 -14.63
N SER A 141 8.35 -4.60 -13.97
CA SER A 141 8.65 -3.79 -12.78
C SER A 141 8.66 -2.30 -13.12
N ALA A 142 9.24 -1.93 -14.26
CA ALA A 142 9.24 -0.55 -14.76
C ALA A 142 7.82 -0.03 -15.00
N LEU A 143 6.96 -0.85 -15.62
CA LEU A 143 5.55 -0.49 -15.83
C LEU A 143 4.83 -0.29 -14.49
N ILE A 144 5.01 -1.20 -13.53
CA ILE A 144 4.42 -1.08 -12.18
C ILE A 144 4.84 0.24 -11.54
N GLY A 145 6.15 0.52 -11.47
CA GLY A 145 6.65 1.75 -10.86
C GLY A 145 6.14 3.03 -11.53
N VAL A 146 6.02 3.06 -12.86
CA VAL A 146 5.48 4.22 -13.60
C VAL A 146 3.98 4.40 -13.34
N VAL A 147 3.20 3.32 -13.36
CA VAL A 147 1.76 3.36 -13.06
C VAL A 147 1.55 3.82 -11.62
N THR A 148 2.30 3.26 -10.67
CA THR A 148 2.25 3.65 -9.26
C THR A 148 2.63 5.12 -9.07
N PHE A 149 3.67 5.61 -9.74
CA PHE A 149 4.02 7.03 -9.72
C PHE A 149 2.85 7.92 -10.17
N ALA A 150 2.24 7.60 -11.31
CA ALA A 150 1.15 8.40 -11.88
C ALA A 150 -0.10 8.37 -10.99
N VAL A 151 -0.44 7.19 -10.47
CA VAL A 151 -1.59 6.98 -9.59
C VAL A 151 -1.37 7.68 -8.25
N ALA A 152 -0.23 7.52 -7.58
CA ALA A 152 0.07 8.18 -6.32
C ALA A 152 0.17 9.72 -6.47
N PHE A 153 0.77 10.19 -7.58
CA PHE A 153 0.77 11.61 -7.93
C PHE A 153 -0.67 12.16 -8.04
N GLY A 154 -1.53 11.46 -8.78
CA GLY A 154 -2.95 11.78 -8.90
C GLY A 154 -3.67 11.72 -7.55
N GLY A 155 -3.36 10.72 -6.72
CA GLY A 155 -3.88 10.54 -5.37
C GLY A 155 -3.63 11.75 -4.48
N VAL A 156 -2.42 12.30 -4.48
CA VAL A 156 -2.11 13.52 -3.71
C VAL A 156 -2.93 14.73 -4.19
N LEU A 157 -3.07 14.91 -5.51
CA LEU A 157 -3.82 16.03 -6.07
C LEU A 157 -5.33 15.92 -5.79
N ILE A 158 -5.89 14.73 -5.97
CA ILE A 158 -7.29 14.40 -5.69
C ILE A 158 -7.54 14.53 -4.19
N GLY A 159 -6.68 13.92 -3.36
CA GLY A 159 -6.74 13.99 -1.91
C GLY A 159 -6.76 15.42 -1.44
N LYS A 160 -5.92 16.30 -1.99
CA LYS A 160 -5.91 17.72 -1.64
C LYS A 160 -7.18 18.46 -2.04
N ALA A 161 -7.67 18.23 -3.25
CA ALA A 161 -8.93 18.81 -3.71
C ALA A 161 -10.11 18.33 -2.84
N ALA A 162 -10.10 17.06 -2.46
CA ALA A 162 -11.07 16.44 -1.58
C ALA A 162 -10.96 16.96 -0.15
N GLY A 163 -9.77 17.02 0.46
CA GLY A 163 -9.55 17.46 1.84
C GLY A 163 -10.06 18.87 2.12
N ASN A 164 -9.93 19.78 1.15
CA ASN A 164 -10.49 21.13 1.23
C ASN A 164 -12.03 21.17 1.34
N HIS A 165 -12.75 20.13 0.90
CA HIS A 165 -14.22 20.10 0.84
C HIS A 165 -14.87 18.97 1.67
N LEU A 166 -14.20 17.82 1.80
CA LEU A 166 -14.63 16.57 2.44
C LEU A 166 -14.10 16.40 3.87
N GLY A 167 -13.09 17.15 4.32
CA GLY A 167 -12.54 16.98 5.68
C GLY A 167 -13.63 17.06 6.76
N ARG A 168 -14.53 18.05 6.66
CA ARG A 168 -15.69 18.17 7.56
C ARG A 168 -16.67 16.98 7.46
N TRP A 169 -16.84 16.43 6.26
CA TRP A 169 -17.79 15.35 6.00
C TRP A 169 -17.24 14.00 6.46
N ALA A 170 -15.93 13.77 6.30
CA ALA A 170 -15.23 12.61 6.81
C ALA A 170 -15.22 12.59 8.35
N GLU A 171 -14.96 13.74 8.99
CA GLU A 171 -15.02 13.89 10.44
C GLU A 171 -16.45 13.64 10.97
N MET A 172 -17.47 14.18 10.31
CA MET A 172 -18.87 13.90 10.63
C MET A 172 -19.24 12.42 10.45
N ALA A 173 -18.81 11.79 9.36
CA ALA A 173 -19.10 10.38 9.09
C ALA A 173 -18.42 9.47 10.13
N GLY A 174 -17.16 9.74 10.47
CA GLY A 174 -16.44 9.04 11.54
C GLY A 174 -17.13 9.20 12.90
N GLY A 175 -17.58 10.42 13.24
CA GLY A 175 -18.35 10.67 14.45
C GLY A 175 -19.68 9.90 14.51
N VAL A 176 -20.42 9.84 13.40
CA VAL A 176 -21.68 9.07 13.31
C VAL A 176 -21.43 7.57 13.47
N VAL A 177 -20.37 7.03 12.85
CA VAL A 177 -20.00 5.62 12.99
C VAL A 177 -19.59 5.30 14.42
N LEU A 178 -18.79 6.16 15.08
CA LEU A 178 -18.40 6.00 16.48
C LEU A 178 -19.60 6.03 17.43
N ILE A 179 -20.54 6.95 17.22
CA ILE A 179 -21.79 7.00 17.99
C ILE A 179 -22.61 5.72 17.77
N GLY A 180 -22.71 5.25 16.53
CA GLY A 180 -23.40 4.00 16.20
C GLY A 180 -22.76 2.78 16.85
N LEU A 181 -21.43 2.69 16.85
CA LEU A 181 -20.68 1.62 17.50
C LEU A 181 -20.85 1.67 19.02
N GLY A 182 -20.76 2.85 19.63
CA GLY A 182 -21.01 3.04 21.06
C GLY A 182 -22.44 2.68 21.48
N ALA A 183 -23.43 3.04 20.67
CA ALA A 183 -24.83 2.65 20.89
C ALA A 183 -25.04 1.14 20.76
N LYS A 184 -24.38 0.48 19.79
CA LYS A 184 -24.40 -0.99 19.63
C LYS A 184 -23.85 -1.68 20.87
N ILE A 185 -22.68 -1.26 21.36
CA ILE A 185 -22.06 -1.82 22.57
C ILE A 185 -22.98 -1.63 23.78
N LEU A 186 -23.59 -0.45 23.94
CA LEU A 186 -24.51 -0.16 25.05
C LEU A 186 -25.75 -1.08 25.02
N LEU A 187 -26.33 -1.30 23.84
CA LEU A 187 -27.48 -2.18 23.65
C LEU A 187 -27.12 -3.65 23.90
N GLU A 188 -25.96 -4.12 23.40
CA GLU A 188 -25.47 -5.48 23.66
C GLU A 188 -25.25 -5.74 25.17
N HIS A 189 -24.86 -4.73 25.95
CA HIS A 189 -24.61 -4.87 27.39
C HIS A 189 -25.83 -4.62 28.29
N THR A 190 -26.90 -4.01 27.78
CA THR A 190 -28.13 -3.72 28.56
C THR A 190 -29.30 -4.64 28.22
N LEU A 191 -29.32 -5.23 27.02
CA LEU A 191 -30.33 -6.21 26.58
C LEU A 191 -29.81 -7.65 26.56
N GLY A 192 -28.56 -7.87 26.97
CA GLY A 192 -27.92 -9.17 27.17
C GLY A 192 -27.67 -9.46 28.65
#